data_AF-A0A7K1L3K4-F1
#
_entry.id   AF-A0A7K1L3K4-F1
#
_cell.length_a   1.000
_cell.length_b   1.000
_cell.length_c   1.000
_cell.angle_alpha   90.00
_cell.angle_beta   90.00
_cell.angle_gamma   90.00
#
_symmetry.space_group_name_H-M   'P 1'
#
loop_
_entity.id
_entity.type
_entity.pdbx_description
1 polymer ?
#
loop_
_entity_poly.entity_id
_entity_poly.type
_entity_poly.pdbx_seq_one_letter_code
_entity_poly.pdbx_strand_id
1 'polypeptide(L)'
;MTESPVGSEYARPRDIVAASAVLLVYVVVLVVVLVQAWPSAPGIGPDGRVRPQPETVAVHLPGWTPHLTREASLFVVVMAAGALGSVVHALRSLYWYVGNRALRRSWLMMYLFLPLVGALLGLVVYLVLRGGLTSPVGGSAEINPYGVAAIAALVGLFSRETAEKLRAVFATLFAPAQPGRDQALPPRITRIEPGSGPVGTVVTVHGTGLGAATGVRFGDADAAATDVTDTLLRARVPEGATTGRVVVHTPGGPATAPGTFTVG
;
A
#
# COMPACT_ATOMS: atom_id res chain seq x y z
N MET A 1 11.78 33.74 -17.08
CA MET A 1 10.42 33.17 -17.15
C MET A 1 9.63 33.73 -15.99
N THR A 2 8.80 34.75 -16.24
CA THR A 2 7.83 35.26 -15.27
C THR A 2 6.66 34.29 -15.23
N GLU A 3 6.50 33.52 -14.14
CA GLU A 3 5.31 32.71 -13.96
C GLU A 3 4.07 33.60 -14.03
N SER A 4 3.08 33.20 -14.81
CA SER A 4 1.82 33.94 -14.91
C SER A 4 1.12 33.96 -13.54
N PRO A 5 0.49 35.08 -13.11
CA PRO A 5 -0.09 35.27 -11.78
C PRO A 5 -1.45 34.55 -11.62
N VAL A 6 -1.59 33.32 -12.14
CA VAL A 6 -2.84 32.58 -12.04
C VAL A 6 -3.01 32.08 -10.59
N GLY A 7 -3.98 32.65 -9.87
CA GLY A 7 -4.38 32.16 -8.54
C GLY A 7 -3.67 32.77 -7.33
N SER A 8 -3.01 33.93 -7.49
CA SER A 8 -2.51 34.72 -6.35
C SER A 8 -3.60 35.56 -5.67
N GLU A 9 -4.75 35.75 -6.32
CA GLU A 9 -5.85 36.55 -5.78
C GLU A 9 -6.59 35.84 -4.62
N TYR A 10 -6.84 36.61 -3.57
CA TYR A 10 -7.76 36.20 -2.49
C TYR A 10 -9.20 36.13 -3.00
N ALA A 11 -9.98 35.22 -2.40
CA ALA A 11 -11.39 35.06 -2.73
C ALA A 11 -12.19 36.29 -2.30
N ARG A 12 -13.10 36.75 -3.17
CA ARG A 12 -14.01 37.87 -2.83
C ARG A 12 -15.16 37.36 -1.95
N PRO A 13 -15.79 38.22 -1.14
CA PRO A 13 -16.92 37.82 -0.29
C PRO A 13 -18.04 37.10 -1.06
N ARG A 14 -18.39 37.58 -2.26
CA ARG A 14 -19.39 36.94 -3.11
C ARG A 14 -19.01 35.51 -3.54
N ASP A 15 -17.72 35.27 -3.79
CA ASP A 15 -17.22 33.97 -4.23
C ASP A 15 -17.24 32.97 -3.06
N ILE A 16 -16.92 33.45 -1.85
CA ILE A 16 -17.01 32.69 -0.60
C ILE A 16 -18.45 32.28 -0.31
N VAL A 17 -19.38 33.24 -0.38
CA VAL A 17 -20.81 32.99 -0.14
C VAL A 17 -21.35 31.99 -1.17
N ALA A 18 -21.01 32.15 -2.45
CA ALA A 18 -21.44 31.23 -3.50
C ALA A 18 -20.91 29.81 -3.26
N ALA A 19 -19.61 29.65 -3.00
CA ALA A 19 -19.01 28.34 -2.72
C ALA A 19 -19.61 27.68 -1.47
N SER A 20 -19.84 28.47 -0.41
CA SER A 20 -20.47 27.99 0.83
C SER A 20 -21.90 27.52 0.59
N ALA A 21 -22.69 28.28 -0.18
CA ALA A 21 -24.06 27.89 -0.53
C ALA A 21 -24.08 26.57 -1.31
N VAL A 22 -23.18 26.39 -2.29
CA VAL A 22 -23.07 25.14 -3.04
C VAL A 22 -22.69 23.97 -2.12
N LEU A 23 -21.73 24.15 -1.21
CA LEU A 23 -21.36 23.10 -0.24
C LEU A 23 -22.51 22.74 0.69
N LEU A 24 -23.30 23.71 1.14
CA LEU A 24 -24.50 23.45 1.97
C LEU A 24 -25.57 22.68 1.18
N VAL A 25 -25.80 23.03 -0.08
CA VAL A 25 -26.70 22.27 -0.96
C VAL A 25 -26.19 20.83 -1.12
N TYR A 26 -24.88 20.64 -1.30
CA TYR A 26 -24.29 19.29 -1.32
C TYR A 26 -24.60 18.52 -0.04
N VAL A 27 -24.41 19.11 1.15
CA VAL A 27 -24.74 18.44 2.42
C VAL A 27 -26.19 17.98 2.43
N VAL A 28 -27.14 18.86 2.10
CA VAL A 28 -28.57 18.53 2.13
C VAL A 28 -28.87 17.39 1.16
N VAL A 29 -28.43 17.49 -0.09
CA VAL A 29 -28.66 16.46 -1.11
C VAL A 29 -28.03 15.13 -0.70
N LEU A 30 -26.78 15.14 -0.23
CA LEU A 30 -26.08 13.92 0.15
C LEU A 30 -26.71 13.24 1.37
N VAL A 31 -27.17 14.01 2.37
CA VAL A 31 -27.89 13.45 3.53
C VAL A 31 -29.21 12.83 3.08
N VAL A 32 -29.97 13.54 2.24
CA VAL A 32 -31.24 13.04 1.70
C VAL A 32 -31.03 11.75 0.91
N VAL A 33 -30.01 11.69 0.05
CA VAL A 33 -29.65 10.48 -0.72
C VAL A 33 -29.20 9.36 0.22
N LEU A 34 -28.33 9.65 1.20
CA LEU A 34 -27.82 8.65 2.14
C LEU A 34 -28.94 7.99 2.95
N VAL A 35 -29.89 8.79 3.46
CA VAL A 35 -31.03 8.30 4.23
C VAL A 35 -31.98 7.50 3.36
N GLN A 36 -32.30 8.00 2.16
CA GLN A 36 -33.26 7.33 1.27
C GLN A 36 -32.69 6.06 0.64
N ALA A 37 -31.40 6.00 0.32
CA ALA A 37 -30.76 4.80 -0.23
C ALA A 37 -30.40 3.77 0.85
N TRP A 38 -30.68 4.05 2.13
CA TRP A 38 -30.26 3.17 3.22
C TRP A 38 -30.93 1.79 3.12
N PRO A 39 -30.17 0.68 3.20
CA PRO A 39 -30.75 -0.66 3.21
C PRO A 39 -31.68 -0.84 4.41
N SER A 40 -32.91 -1.29 4.17
CA SER A 40 -33.84 -1.62 5.25
C SER A 40 -33.39 -2.87 5.99
N ALA A 41 -33.74 -3.01 7.27
CA ALA A 41 -33.56 -4.25 8.03
C ALA A 41 -34.75 -5.20 7.79
N PRO A 42 -34.60 -6.53 7.96
CA PRO A 42 -35.73 -7.46 7.85
C PRO A 42 -36.79 -7.09 8.89
N GLY A 43 -38.03 -6.83 8.46
CA GLY A 43 -39.12 -6.52 9.39
C GLY A 43 -39.61 -7.77 10.09
N ILE A 44 -39.94 -7.71 11.39
CA ILE A 44 -40.63 -8.79 12.09
C ILE A 44 -42.12 -8.46 12.11
N GLY A 45 -42.95 -9.39 11.67
CA GLY A 45 -44.41 -9.29 11.74
C GLY A 45 -44.93 -9.44 13.17
N PRO A 46 -46.17 -8.98 13.47
CA PRO A 46 -46.81 -9.23 14.76
C PRO A 46 -46.94 -10.72 15.09
N ASP A 47 -46.88 -11.57 14.07
CA ASP A 47 -46.88 -13.03 14.09
C ASP A 47 -45.49 -13.66 14.32
N GLY A 48 -44.45 -12.83 14.53
CA GLY A 48 -43.07 -13.27 14.72
C GLY A 48 -42.36 -13.71 13.44
N ARG A 49 -43.02 -13.63 12.27
CA ARG A 49 -42.42 -14.03 10.98
C ARG A 49 -41.61 -12.89 10.37
N VAL A 50 -40.51 -13.23 9.72
CA VAL A 50 -39.69 -12.25 8.98
C VAL A 50 -40.43 -11.86 7.71
N ARG A 51 -40.76 -10.57 7.57
CA ARG A 51 -41.33 -10.02 6.35
C ARG A 51 -40.25 -9.97 5.26
N PRO A 52 -40.60 -10.33 4.02
CA PRO A 52 -39.69 -10.16 2.90
C PRO A 52 -39.34 -8.69 2.76
N GLN A 53 -38.05 -8.43 2.63
CA GLN A 53 -37.53 -7.07 2.49
C GLN A 53 -37.82 -6.57 1.06
N PRO A 54 -38.14 -5.27 0.88
CA PRO A 54 -38.36 -4.74 -0.46
C PRO A 54 -37.15 -4.99 -1.37
N GLU A 55 -37.42 -5.43 -2.60
CA GLU A 55 -36.38 -5.73 -3.60
C GLU A 55 -35.66 -4.48 -4.09
N THR A 56 -36.37 -3.35 -4.08
CA THR A 56 -35.86 -2.04 -4.49
C THR A 56 -36.21 -0.93 -3.50
N VAL A 57 -35.37 0.11 -3.50
CA VAL A 57 -35.54 1.32 -2.69
C VAL A 57 -35.61 2.52 -3.63
N ALA A 58 -36.63 3.37 -3.47
CA ALA A 58 -36.78 4.58 -4.28
C ALA A 58 -36.06 5.77 -3.61
N VAL A 59 -35.24 6.49 -4.38
CA VAL A 59 -34.62 7.74 -3.94
C VAL A 59 -35.34 8.89 -4.61
N HIS A 60 -35.94 9.79 -3.84
CA HIS A 60 -36.71 10.91 -4.35
C HIS A 60 -35.83 12.16 -4.43
N LEU A 61 -35.60 12.63 -5.66
CA LEU A 61 -34.92 13.87 -5.99
C LEU A 61 -35.86 14.76 -6.81
N PRO A 62 -35.62 16.09 -6.86
CA PRO A 62 -36.46 16.99 -7.64
C PRO A 62 -36.55 16.57 -9.11
N GLY A 63 -37.75 16.15 -9.54
CA GLY A 63 -38.01 15.72 -10.92
C GLY A 63 -37.49 14.32 -11.29
N TRP A 64 -36.95 13.54 -10.34
CA TRP A 64 -36.36 12.23 -10.63
C TRP A 64 -36.44 11.27 -9.43
N THR A 65 -36.95 10.05 -9.64
CA THR A 65 -37.16 9.05 -8.59
C THR A 65 -36.57 7.68 -8.97
N PRO A 66 -35.25 7.51 -8.98
CA PRO A 66 -34.64 6.23 -9.33
C PRO A 66 -34.98 5.13 -8.30
N HIS A 67 -35.22 3.94 -8.82
CA HIS A 67 -35.36 2.71 -8.03
C HIS A 67 -34.03 1.96 -8.03
N LEU A 68 -33.46 1.76 -6.84
CA LEU A 68 -32.18 1.09 -6.65
C LEU A 68 -32.42 -0.33 -6.15
N THR A 69 -31.71 -1.30 -6.73
CA THR A 69 -31.60 -2.64 -6.14
C THR A 69 -30.82 -2.56 -4.82
N ARG A 70 -30.93 -3.59 -3.97
CA ARG A 70 -30.18 -3.66 -2.70
C ARG A 70 -28.67 -3.47 -2.90
N GLU A 71 -28.10 -4.05 -3.95
CA GLU A 71 -26.67 -3.89 -4.21
C GLU A 71 -26.32 -2.48 -4.67
N ALA A 72 -27.12 -1.90 -5.56
CA ALA A 72 -26.95 -0.53 -6.04
C ALA A 72 -27.08 0.49 -4.89
N SER A 73 -27.95 0.22 -3.92
CA SER A 73 -28.14 1.10 -2.77
C SER A 73 -26.90 1.19 -1.88
N LEU A 74 -26.16 0.08 -1.69
CA LEU A 74 -24.87 0.11 -0.97
C LEU A 74 -23.82 0.96 -1.66
N PHE A 75 -23.72 0.89 -2.99
CA PHE A 75 -22.82 1.78 -3.75
C PHE A 75 -23.17 3.25 -3.53
N VAL A 76 -24.46 3.58 -3.58
CA VAL A 76 -24.95 4.95 -3.37
C VAL A 76 -24.68 5.42 -1.94
N VAL A 77 -24.94 4.59 -0.93
CA VAL A 77 -24.64 4.90 0.48
C VAL A 77 -23.16 5.16 0.70
N VAL A 78 -22.28 4.32 0.15
CA VAL A 78 -20.82 4.48 0.26
C VAL A 78 -20.36 5.78 -0.41
N MET A 79 -20.82 6.05 -1.63
CA MET A 79 -20.48 7.28 -2.34
C MET A 79 -20.98 8.52 -1.59
N ALA A 80 -22.21 8.50 -1.09
CA ALA A 80 -22.78 9.61 -0.34
C ALA A 80 -22.05 9.84 0.99
N ALA A 81 -21.73 8.78 1.73
CA ALA A 81 -20.97 8.86 2.97
C ALA A 81 -19.55 9.39 2.74
N GLY A 82 -18.85 8.90 1.72
CA GLY A 82 -17.53 9.41 1.32
C GLY A 82 -17.55 10.87 0.91
N ALA A 83 -18.56 11.29 0.13
CA ALA A 83 -18.75 12.69 -0.22
C ALA A 83 -19.01 13.57 1.01
N LEU A 84 -19.85 13.11 1.95
CA LEU A 84 -20.12 13.84 3.18
C LEU A 84 -18.85 14.02 4.02
N GLY A 85 -18.03 12.98 4.14
CA GLY A 85 -16.73 13.05 4.82
C GLY A 85 -15.84 14.15 4.25
N SER A 86 -15.70 14.22 2.92
CA SER A 86 -14.89 15.26 2.28
C SER A 86 -15.53 16.65 2.34
N VAL A 87 -16.87 16.76 2.40
CA VAL A 87 -17.55 18.03 2.70
C VAL A 87 -17.22 18.50 4.12
N VAL A 88 -17.18 17.63 5.12
CA VAL A 88 -16.74 18.01 6.49
C VAL A 88 -15.32 18.55 6.47
N HIS A 89 -14.41 17.88 5.73
CA HIS A 89 -13.05 18.38 5.53
C HIS A 89 -13.04 19.77 4.88
N ALA A 90 -13.80 19.94 3.79
CA ALA A 90 -13.89 21.18 3.03
C ALA A 90 -14.42 22.32 3.91
N LEU A 91 -15.49 22.10 4.66
CA LEU A 91 -16.09 23.10 5.54
C LEU A 91 -15.16 23.50 6.68
N ARG A 92 -14.49 22.54 7.33
CA ARG A 92 -13.47 22.83 8.37
C ARG A 92 -12.36 23.70 7.82
N SER A 93 -11.86 23.36 6.63
CA SER A 93 -10.78 24.11 5.96
C SER A 93 -11.25 25.50 5.53
N LEU A 94 -12.43 25.59 4.91
CA LEU A 94 -13.02 26.85 4.45
C LEU A 94 -13.25 27.81 5.62
N TYR A 95 -13.84 27.34 6.71
CA TYR A 95 -14.02 28.11 7.95
C TYR A 95 -12.71 28.76 8.41
N TRP A 96 -11.63 27.97 8.48
CA TRP A 96 -10.33 28.45 8.92
C TRP A 96 -9.75 29.53 7.98
N TYR A 97 -9.75 29.28 6.67
CA TYR A 97 -9.15 30.21 5.70
C TYR A 97 -9.97 31.47 5.47
N VAL A 98 -11.30 31.38 5.53
CA VAL A 98 -12.19 32.54 5.49
C VAL A 98 -12.01 33.39 6.75
N GLY A 99 -11.99 32.76 7.93
CA GLY A 99 -11.78 33.45 9.20
C GLY A 99 -10.45 34.22 9.24
N ASN A 100 -9.38 33.61 8.73
CA ASN A 100 -8.05 34.22 8.66
C ASN A 100 -7.82 35.12 7.44
N ARG A 101 -8.85 35.34 6.61
CA ARG A 101 -8.76 36.14 5.36
C ARG A 101 -7.65 35.69 4.41
N ALA A 102 -7.32 34.40 4.43
CA ALA A 102 -6.21 33.80 3.69
C ALA A 102 -6.69 32.88 2.55
N LEU A 103 -8.01 32.81 2.31
CA LEU A 103 -8.58 31.97 1.27
C LEU A 103 -8.23 32.49 -0.13
N ARG A 104 -7.59 31.64 -0.94
CA ARG A 104 -7.31 31.94 -2.36
C ARG A 104 -8.46 31.55 -3.26
N ARG A 105 -8.70 32.34 -4.31
CA ARG A 105 -9.80 32.12 -5.27
C ARG A 105 -9.66 30.79 -6.03
N SER A 106 -8.43 30.40 -6.38
CA SER A 106 -8.15 29.13 -7.06
C SER A 106 -8.54 27.90 -6.24
N TRP A 107 -8.56 28.02 -4.90
CA TRP A 107 -8.93 26.91 -4.02
C TRP A 107 -10.44 26.63 -4.00
N LEU A 108 -11.27 27.58 -4.43
CA LEU A 108 -12.73 27.38 -4.47
C LEU A 108 -13.11 26.21 -5.36
N MET A 109 -12.47 26.08 -6.53
CA MET A 109 -12.72 24.93 -7.41
C MET A 109 -12.31 23.61 -6.76
N MET A 110 -11.16 23.59 -6.08
CA MET A 110 -10.74 22.42 -5.30
C MET A 110 -11.80 22.02 -4.27
N TYR A 111 -12.36 22.97 -3.51
CA TYR A 111 -13.42 22.67 -2.55
C TYR A 111 -14.69 22.12 -3.20
N LEU A 112 -15.08 22.62 -4.38
CA LEU A 112 -16.26 22.13 -5.11
C LEU A 112 -16.08 20.70 -5.66
N PHE A 113 -14.85 20.29 -5.97
CA PHE A 113 -14.55 18.93 -6.42
C PHE A 113 -14.28 17.92 -5.29
N LEU A 114 -13.97 18.39 -4.08
CA LEU A 114 -13.69 17.52 -2.92
C LEU A 114 -14.82 16.51 -2.61
N PRO A 115 -16.12 16.86 -2.66
CA PRO A 115 -17.22 15.91 -2.51
C PRO A 115 -17.13 14.72 -3.47
N LEU A 116 -16.81 14.99 -4.75
CA LEU A 116 -16.66 13.96 -5.76
C LEU A 116 -15.44 13.06 -5.48
N VAL A 117 -14.31 13.65 -5.08
CA VAL A 117 -13.12 12.89 -4.70
C VAL A 117 -13.41 11.95 -3.52
N GLY A 118 -14.11 12.44 -2.49
CA GLY A 118 -14.53 11.63 -1.34
C GLY A 118 -15.43 10.47 -1.74
N ALA A 119 -16.41 10.71 -2.61
CA ALA A 119 -17.29 9.65 -3.14
C ALA A 119 -16.51 8.55 -3.87
N LEU A 120 -15.58 8.96 -4.75
CA LEU A 120 -14.79 8.03 -5.55
C LEU A 120 -13.81 7.22 -4.68
N LEU A 121 -13.15 7.85 -3.72
CA LEU A 121 -12.27 7.14 -2.79
C LEU A 121 -13.05 6.15 -1.92
N GLY A 122 -14.21 6.55 -1.39
CA GLY A 122 -15.09 5.66 -0.65
C GLY A 122 -15.51 4.46 -1.48
N LEU A 123 -15.89 4.69 -2.75
CA LEU A 123 -16.24 3.64 -3.70
C LEU A 123 -15.08 2.66 -3.95
N VAL A 124 -13.87 3.16 -4.18
CA VAL A 124 -12.67 2.32 -4.38
C VAL A 124 -12.42 1.43 -3.15
N VAL A 125 -12.50 2.00 -1.94
CA VAL A 125 -12.30 1.22 -0.71
C VAL A 125 -13.39 0.16 -0.53
N TYR A 126 -14.64 0.50 -0.82
CA TYR A 126 -15.73 -0.48 -0.79
C TYR A 126 -15.54 -1.62 -1.79
N LEU A 127 -15.08 -1.33 -3.01
CA LEU A 127 -14.78 -2.35 -4.01
C LEU A 127 -13.65 -3.29 -3.57
N VAL A 128 -12.62 -2.77 -2.90
CA VAL A 128 -11.54 -3.58 -2.32
C VAL A 128 -12.08 -4.51 -1.24
N LEU A 129 -12.90 -3.99 -0.32
CA LEU A 129 -13.53 -4.78 0.74
C LEU A 129 -14.47 -5.84 0.16
N ARG A 130 -15.27 -5.47 -0.85
CA ARG A 130 -16.23 -6.36 -1.49
C ARG A 130 -15.57 -7.41 -2.40
N GLY A 131 -14.42 -7.09 -2.99
CA GLY A 131 -13.62 -8.01 -3.82
C GLY A 131 -12.87 -9.10 -3.03
N GLY A 132 -12.97 -9.11 -1.69
CA GLY A 132 -12.42 -10.17 -0.86
C GLY A 132 -10.92 -10.07 -0.58
N LEU A 133 -10.25 -8.96 -0.95
CA LEU A 133 -8.82 -8.75 -0.69
C LEU A 133 -8.46 -8.69 0.80
N THR A 134 -9.46 -8.58 1.68
CA THR A 134 -9.29 -8.54 3.16
C THR A 134 -10.12 -9.59 3.90
N SER A 135 -10.84 -10.48 3.21
CA SER A 135 -11.71 -11.46 3.87
C SER A 135 -10.95 -12.76 4.13
N PRO A 136 -10.72 -13.14 5.40
CA PRO A 136 -10.18 -14.45 5.72
C PRO A 136 -11.26 -15.49 5.40
N VAL A 137 -11.00 -16.30 4.37
CA VAL A 137 -11.69 -17.55 3.98
C VAL A 137 -13.08 -17.76 4.63
N GLY A 138 -14.15 -17.32 3.97
CA GLY A 138 -15.52 -17.63 4.43
C GLY A 138 -16.64 -16.75 3.88
N GLY A 139 -16.93 -16.87 2.58
CA GLY A 139 -18.17 -16.38 1.97
C GLY A 139 -18.32 -14.85 1.89
N SER A 140 -19.20 -14.39 1.01
CA SER A 140 -19.68 -13.00 0.92
C SER A 140 -20.53 -12.66 2.15
N ALA A 141 -19.95 -12.72 3.36
CA ALA A 141 -20.60 -12.34 4.59
C ALA A 141 -21.15 -10.92 4.41
N GLU A 142 -22.44 -10.75 4.66
CA GLU A 142 -23.17 -9.50 4.44
C GLU A 142 -22.39 -8.34 5.05
N ILE A 143 -21.80 -7.51 4.18
CA ILE A 143 -20.99 -6.39 4.63
C ILE A 143 -21.93 -5.43 5.33
N ASN A 144 -21.71 -5.23 6.63
CA ASN A 144 -22.57 -4.39 7.45
C ASN A 144 -22.60 -2.95 6.87
N PRO A 145 -23.78 -2.44 6.44
CA PRO A 145 -23.89 -1.13 5.80
C PRO A 145 -23.40 0.02 6.68
N TYR A 146 -23.56 -0.09 8.00
CA TYR A 146 -23.06 0.91 8.96
C TYR A 146 -21.53 0.94 8.96
N GLY A 147 -20.88 -0.23 8.94
CA GLY A 147 -19.43 -0.35 8.91
C GLY A 147 -18.82 0.26 7.64
N VAL A 148 -19.36 -0.07 6.47
CA VAL A 148 -18.86 0.50 5.21
C VAL A 148 -19.16 1.97 5.05
N ALA A 149 -20.33 2.45 5.47
CA ALA A 149 -20.63 3.88 5.44
C ALA A 149 -19.69 4.67 6.36
N ALA A 150 -19.40 4.16 7.56
CA ALA A 150 -18.46 4.77 8.49
C ALA A 150 -17.04 4.84 7.91
N ILE A 151 -16.54 3.73 7.35
CA ILE A 151 -15.23 3.71 6.68
C ILE A 151 -15.20 4.68 5.50
N ALA A 152 -16.23 4.68 4.65
CA ALA A 152 -16.31 5.58 3.50
C ALA A 152 -16.30 7.06 3.94
N ALA A 153 -17.04 7.42 4.99
CA ALA A 153 -17.03 8.77 5.54
C ALA A 153 -15.64 9.16 6.07
N LEU A 154 -14.95 8.27 6.79
CA LEU A 154 -13.58 8.52 7.24
C LEU A 154 -12.60 8.68 6.06
N VAL A 155 -12.73 7.84 5.04
CA VAL A 155 -11.95 7.92 3.79
C VAL A 155 -12.14 9.28 3.12
N GLY A 156 -13.38 9.76 3.03
CA GLY A 156 -13.68 11.10 2.50
C GLY A 156 -13.07 12.21 3.34
N LEU A 157 -13.20 12.13 4.66
CA LEU A 157 -12.70 13.10 5.63
C LEU A 157 -11.16 13.25 5.56
N PHE A 158 -10.48 12.12 5.34
CA PHE A 158 -9.02 12.00 5.22
C PHE A 158 -8.62 11.66 3.78
N SER A 159 -9.24 12.29 2.79
CA SER A 159 -9.06 11.94 1.36
C SER A 159 -7.61 12.00 0.88
N ARG A 160 -6.82 12.98 1.36
CA ARG A 160 -5.39 13.11 1.02
C ARG A 160 -4.59 11.97 1.60
N GLU A 161 -4.71 11.75 2.90
CA GLU A 161 -4.02 10.70 3.63
C GLU A 161 -4.42 9.32 3.10
N THR A 162 -5.69 9.12 2.76
CA THR A 162 -6.19 7.89 2.16
C THR A 162 -5.54 7.63 0.80
N ALA A 163 -5.46 8.63 -0.08
CA ALA A 163 -4.79 8.48 -1.37
C ALA A 163 -3.30 8.14 -1.21
N GLU A 164 -2.62 8.76 -0.25
CA GLU A 164 -1.22 8.46 0.07
C GLU A 164 -1.03 7.04 0.61
N LYS A 165 -1.93 6.57 1.48
CA LYS A 165 -1.90 5.20 2.00
C LYS A 165 -2.18 4.17 0.92
N LEU A 166 -3.16 4.41 0.04
CA LEU A 166 -3.42 3.54 -1.11
C LEU A 166 -2.22 3.47 -2.05
N ARG A 167 -1.57 4.61 -2.32
CA ARG A 167 -0.32 4.66 -3.08
C ARG A 167 0.78 3.84 -2.39
N ALA A 168 0.93 3.95 -1.07
CA ALA A 168 1.93 3.19 -0.33
C ALA A 168 1.69 1.68 -0.45
N VAL A 169 0.45 1.22 -0.24
CA VAL A 169 0.08 -0.20 -0.41
C VAL A 169 0.38 -0.66 -1.85
N PHE A 170 -0.04 0.11 -2.85
CA PHE A 170 0.25 -0.22 -4.25
C PHE A 170 1.76 -0.31 -4.52
N ALA A 171 2.54 0.63 -4.01
CA ALA A 171 3.99 0.62 -4.14
C ALA A 171 4.64 -0.61 -3.49
N THR A 172 4.08 -1.14 -2.40
CA THR A 172 4.56 -2.40 -1.80
C THR A 172 4.23 -3.62 -2.65
N LEU A 173 3.03 -3.68 -3.23
CA LEU A 173 2.59 -4.81 -4.06
C LEU A 173 3.37 -4.92 -5.38
N PHE A 174 3.77 -3.78 -5.94
CA PHE A 174 4.54 -3.69 -7.19
C PHE A 174 5.99 -3.28 -6.96
N ALA A 175 6.52 -3.48 -5.76
CA ALA A 175 7.93 -3.26 -5.49
C ALA A 175 8.76 -4.18 -6.40
N PRO A 176 9.85 -3.69 -7.02
CA PRO A 176 10.77 -4.55 -7.74
C PRO A 176 11.20 -5.71 -6.83
N ALA A 177 11.27 -6.91 -7.38
CA ALA A 177 11.85 -8.04 -6.66
C ALA A 177 13.22 -7.60 -6.13
N GLN A 178 13.50 -7.88 -4.86
CA GLN A 178 14.85 -7.66 -4.32
C GLN A 178 15.83 -8.35 -5.26
N PRO A 179 17.00 -7.73 -5.55
CA PRO A 179 18.03 -8.37 -6.36
C PRO A 179 18.22 -9.81 -5.90
N GLY A 180 17.83 -10.74 -6.76
CA GLY A 180 17.99 -12.16 -6.49
C GLY A 180 19.49 -12.46 -6.35
N ARG A 181 19.81 -13.61 -5.74
CA ARG A 181 21.19 -14.14 -5.66
C ARG A 181 21.92 -14.23 -7.01
N ASP A 182 21.21 -14.03 -8.11
CA ASP A 182 21.68 -14.02 -9.49
C ASP A 182 22.38 -12.70 -9.89
N GLN A 183 22.30 -11.65 -9.06
CA GLN A 183 23.13 -10.44 -9.15
C GLN A 183 24.29 -10.44 -8.12
N ALA A 184 24.75 -11.63 -7.70
CA ALA A 184 25.93 -11.73 -6.86
C ALA A 184 27.14 -11.10 -7.58
N LEU A 185 27.68 -10.02 -7.02
CA LEU A 185 28.95 -9.45 -7.44
C LEU A 185 30.01 -10.55 -7.52
N PRO A 186 30.92 -10.52 -8.51
CA PRO A 186 31.95 -11.54 -8.62
C PRO A 186 32.75 -11.61 -7.31
N PRO A 187 32.84 -12.78 -6.67
CA PRO A 187 33.52 -12.90 -5.38
C PRO A 187 35.00 -12.58 -5.53
N ARG A 188 35.59 -11.99 -4.49
CA ARG A 188 37.03 -11.70 -4.44
C ARG A 188 37.61 -12.16 -3.12
N ILE A 189 38.61 -13.02 -3.18
CA ILE A 189 39.38 -13.45 -1.99
C ILE A 189 40.53 -12.47 -1.78
N THR A 190 40.65 -11.93 -0.56
CA THR A 190 41.74 -11.04 -0.17
C THR A 190 42.85 -11.79 0.56
N ARG A 191 42.50 -12.74 1.43
CA ARG A 191 43.45 -13.49 2.25
C ARG A 191 42.86 -14.82 2.72
N ILE A 192 43.74 -15.79 2.99
CA ILE A 192 43.42 -17.03 3.69
C ILE A 192 44.32 -17.16 4.93
N GLU A 193 43.78 -17.67 6.03
CA GLU A 193 44.51 -17.86 7.28
C GLU A 193 43.98 -19.08 8.08
N PRO A 194 44.85 -20.04 8.47
CA PRO A 194 46.27 -20.12 8.14
C PRO A 194 46.52 -20.43 6.65
N GLY A 195 47.72 -20.08 6.15
CA GLY A 195 48.15 -20.39 4.78
C GLY A 195 48.69 -21.82 4.59
N SER A 196 48.71 -22.62 5.66
CA SER A 196 49.18 -24.00 5.65
C SER A 196 48.59 -24.80 6.81
N GLY A 197 48.51 -26.12 6.66
CA GLY A 197 48.14 -27.04 7.74
C GLY A 197 47.79 -28.45 7.25
N PRO A 198 47.76 -29.44 8.16
CA PRO A 198 47.34 -30.80 7.82
C PRO A 198 45.82 -30.88 7.58
N VAL A 199 45.37 -32.04 7.10
CA VAL A 199 43.93 -32.39 7.00
C VAL A 199 43.22 -32.11 8.33
N GLY A 200 42.03 -31.52 8.27
CA GLY A 200 41.23 -31.13 9.42
C GLY A 200 41.46 -29.69 9.92
N THR A 201 42.49 -29.00 9.43
CA THR A 201 42.76 -27.58 9.76
C THR A 201 41.57 -26.71 9.33
N VAL A 202 41.11 -25.80 10.21
CA VAL A 202 40.08 -24.82 9.88
C VAL A 202 40.74 -23.60 9.25
N VAL A 203 40.47 -23.36 7.97
CA VAL A 203 40.97 -22.21 7.20
C VAL A 203 39.88 -21.16 7.14
N THR A 204 40.23 -19.93 7.53
CA THR A 204 39.38 -18.74 7.37
C THR A 204 39.75 -18.06 6.07
N VAL A 205 38.75 -17.81 5.21
CA VAL A 205 38.89 -17.12 3.93
C VAL A 205 38.22 -15.76 4.04
N HIS A 206 39.00 -14.70 3.82
CA HIS A 206 38.52 -13.31 3.83
C HIS A 206 38.32 -12.81 2.40
N GLY A 207 37.29 -11.98 2.20
CA GLY A 207 36.95 -11.47 0.87
C GLY A 207 35.76 -10.52 0.84
N THR A 208 35.13 -10.45 -0.33
CA THR A 208 33.86 -9.76 -0.59
C THR A 208 33.01 -10.63 -1.51
N GLY A 209 31.68 -10.58 -1.36
CA GLY A 209 30.77 -11.40 -2.16
C GLY A 209 30.78 -12.88 -1.78
N LEU A 210 31.19 -13.21 -0.55
CA LEU A 210 31.29 -14.59 -0.07
C LEU A 210 29.99 -15.13 0.53
N GLY A 211 28.96 -14.29 0.70
CA GLY A 211 27.75 -14.60 1.47
C GLY A 211 26.87 -15.73 0.92
N ALA A 212 27.12 -16.15 -0.31
CA ALA A 212 26.45 -17.26 -0.97
C ALA A 212 27.40 -18.41 -1.36
N ALA A 213 28.59 -18.48 -0.76
CA ALA A 213 29.54 -19.55 -1.03
C ALA A 213 28.96 -20.94 -0.68
N THR A 214 29.07 -21.89 -1.60
CA THR A 214 28.55 -23.26 -1.45
C THR A 214 29.63 -24.28 -1.15
N GLY A 215 30.90 -23.96 -1.43
CA GLY A 215 32.03 -24.86 -1.18
C GLY A 215 33.38 -24.18 -1.40
N VAL A 216 34.41 -24.84 -0.90
CA VAL A 216 35.81 -24.42 -0.99
C VAL A 216 36.65 -25.61 -1.44
N ARG A 217 37.48 -25.44 -2.46
CA ARG A 217 38.32 -26.48 -3.02
C ARG A 217 39.79 -26.26 -2.66
N PHE A 218 40.42 -27.29 -2.11
CA PHE A 218 41.85 -27.37 -1.77
C PHE A 218 42.55 -28.32 -2.73
N GLY A 219 43.10 -27.79 -3.82
CA GLY A 219 43.64 -28.62 -4.89
C GLY A 219 42.52 -29.36 -5.62
N ASP A 220 42.47 -30.69 -5.46
CA ASP A 220 41.44 -31.55 -6.06
C ASP A 220 40.33 -31.98 -5.09
N ALA A 221 40.42 -31.61 -3.81
CA ALA A 221 39.46 -32.01 -2.79
C ALA A 221 38.51 -30.87 -2.39
N ASP A 222 37.21 -31.18 -2.33
CA ASP A 222 36.15 -30.23 -1.97
C ASP A 222 35.84 -30.25 -0.47
N ALA A 223 35.58 -29.08 0.08
CA ALA A 223 35.17 -28.85 1.47
C ALA A 223 33.92 -27.98 1.54
N ALA A 224 33.07 -28.26 2.53
CA ALA A 224 31.91 -27.42 2.81
C ALA A 224 32.33 -26.07 3.40
N ALA A 225 31.68 -25.00 2.94
CA ALA A 225 31.80 -23.69 3.57
C ALA A 225 30.93 -23.62 4.83
N THR A 226 31.49 -23.06 5.90
CA THR A 226 30.88 -22.89 7.22
C THR A 226 31.11 -21.46 7.70
N ASP A 227 30.31 -20.98 8.67
CA ASP A 227 30.37 -19.59 9.16
C ASP A 227 30.39 -18.54 8.03
N VAL A 228 29.52 -18.71 7.04
CA VAL A 228 29.50 -17.90 5.82
C VAL A 228 28.85 -16.55 6.08
N THR A 229 29.57 -15.48 5.75
CA THR A 229 29.13 -14.09 5.73
C THR A 229 29.58 -13.46 4.41
N ASP A 230 29.18 -12.21 4.13
CA ASP A 230 29.58 -11.57 2.87
C ASP A 230 31.09 -11.30 2.75
N THR A 231 31.80 -11.23 3.89
CA THR A 231 33.23 -10.87 3.95
C THR A 231 34.14 -11.97 4.47
N LEU A 232 33.57 -13.10 4.91
CA LEU A 232 34.31 -14.21 5.51
C LEU A 232 33.56 -15.53 5.35
N LEU A 233 34.31 -16.62 5.18
CA LEU A 233 33.85 -17.98 5.40
C LEU A 233 34.95 -18.83 6.06
N ARG A 234 34.58 -20.00 6.57
CA ARG A 234 35.51 -21.02 7.07
C ARG A 234 35.32 -22.32 6.31
N ALA A 235 36.40 -23.04 6.09
CA ALA A 235 36.36 -24.40 5.55
C ALA A 235 37.40 -25.27 6.25
N ARG A 236 37.07 -26.53 6.47
CA ARG A 236 38.03 -27.52 6.98
C ARG A 236 38.78 -28.15 5.82
N VAL A 237 40.10 -28.26 5.92
CA VAL A 237 40.92 -28.97 4.93
C VAL A 237 40.45 -30.44 4.86
N PRO A 238 39.95 -30.91 3.71
CA PRO A 238 39.40 -32.26 3.58
C PRO A 238 40.50 -33.31 3.38
N GLU A 239 40.14 -34.59 3.52
CA GLU A 239 41.02 -35.69 3.12
C GLU A 239 41.29 -35.64 1.60
N GLY A 240 42.52 -35.95 1.20
CA GLY A 240 42.94 -35.87 -0.21
C GLY A 240 43.27 -34.46 -0.71
N ALA A 241 43.27 -33.44 0.16
CA ALA A 241 43.72 -32.11 -0.21
C ALA A 241 45.18 -32.10 -0.68
N THR A 242 45.47 -31.35 -1.74
CA THR A 242 46.82 -31.15 -2.27
C THR A 242 47.25 -29.69 -2.17
N THR A 243 48.56 -29.45 -2.09
CA THR A 243 49.11 -28.08 -2.06
C THR A 243 48.76 -27.34 -3.35
N GLY A 244 48.12 -26.17 -3.22
CA GLY A 244 47.58 -25.45 -4.37
C GLY A 244 46.85 -24.17 -3.98
N ARG A 245 46.32 -23.44 -4.97
CA ARG A 245 45.46 -22.27 -4.69
C ARG A 245 44.08 -22.74 -4.25
N VAL A 246 43.54 -22.07 -3.23
CA VAL A 246 42.19 -22.32 -2.74
C VAL A 246 41.17 -21.65 -3.67
N VAL A 247 40.13 -22.38 -4.06
CA VAL A 247 39.04 -21.86 -4.90
C VAL A 247 37.75 -21.88 -4.10
N VAL A 248 37.03 -20.76 -4.05
CA VAL A 248 35.70 -20.67 -3.43
C VAL A 248 34.65 -20.68 -4.54
N HIS A 249 33.64 -21.53 -4.42
CA HIS A 249 32.53 -21.61 -5.35
C HIS A 249 31.35 -20.80 -4.83
N THR A 250 30.84 -19.88 -5.67
CA THR A 250 29.65 -19.07 -5.40
C THR A 250 28.74 -19.05 -6.64
N PRO A 251 27.45 -18.72 -6.48
CA PRO A 251 26.56 -18.43 -7.61
C PRO A 251 27.05 -17.28 -8.52
N GLY A 252 27.82 -16.33 -7.99
CA GLY A 252 28.44 -15.23 -8.75
C GLY A 252 29.71 -15.63 -9.52
N GLY A 253 30.05 -16.93 -9.54
CA GLY A 253 31.27 -17.46 -10.15
C GLY A 253 32.32 -17.90 -9.11
N PRO A 254 33.40 -18.57 -9.56
CA PRO A 254 34.48 -18.99 -8.67
C PRO A 254 35.44 -17.83 -8.34
N ALA A 255 35.91 -17.76 -7.09
CA ALA A 255 37.03 -16.90 -6.68
C ALA A 255 38.26 -17.74 -6.35
N THR A 256 39.44 -17.32 -6.82
CA THR A 256 40.70 -17.98 -6.50
C THR A 256 41.51 -17.14 -5.52
N ALA A 257 42.05 -17.77 -4.48
CA ALA A 257 42.90 -17.11 -3.51
C ALA A 257 44.19 -16.57 -4.18
N PRO A 258 44.70 -15.39 -3.76
CA PRO A 258 45.91 -14.82 -4.35
C PRO A 258 47.18 -15.62 -4.00
N GLY A 259 47.18 -16.35 -2.88
CA GLY A 259 48.29 -17.19 -2.41
C GLY A 259 48.02 -18.69 -2.51
N THR A 260 49.07 -19.49 -2.38
CA THR A 260 49.02 -20.95 -2.31
C THR A 260 48.79 -21.40 -0.87
N PHE A 261 47.93 -22.40 -0.66
CA PHE A 261 47.79 -23.10 0.60
C PHE A 261 48.65 -24.37 0.59
N THR A 262 49.46 -24.57 1.63
CA THR A 262 50.35 -25.74 1.76
C THR A 262 49.73 -26.79 2.67
N VAL A 263 49.47 -27.98 2.12
CA VAL A 263 49.03 -29.16 2.88
C VAL A 263 50.28 -29.87 3.42
N GLY A 264 50.31 -30.15 4.72
CA GLY A 264 51.44 -30.78 5.43
C GLY A 264 51.06 -32.06 6.15
#